data_AF-A0A1I5PFY3-F1
#
_entry.id   AF-A0A1I5PFY3-F1
#
_cell.length_a   1.000
_cell.length_b   1.000
_cell.length_c   1.000
_cell.angle_alpha   90.00
_cell.angle_beta   90.00
_cell.angle_gamma   90.00
#
_symmetry.space_group_name_H-M   'P 1'
#
loop_
_entity.id
_entity.type
_entity.pdbx_description
1 polymer ?
#
loop_
_entity_poly.entity_id
_entity_poly.type
_entity_poly.pdbx_seq_one_letter_code
_entity_poly.pdbx_strand_id
1 'polypeptide(L)'
;MTTSRRATACLALAALAACAGPEVNVPGAPTVRHTQSTERYGEEGRWHLFFFQPQQARSLSDRLALARAAANADPDCRWIRTPRDEIEARTAAQGAQWSDLVLAAPLACRDT
;
A
#
# COMPACT_ATOMS: atom_id res chain seq x y z
N MET A 1 15.71 54.27 -17.23
CA MET A 1 14.59 53.31 -17.13
C MET A 1 15.19 51.93 -16.96
N THR A 2 15.23 51.43 -15.73
CA THR A 2 15.95 50.19 -15.39
C THR A 2 14.94 49.24 -14.79
N THR A 3 14.43 48.32 -15.61
CA THR A 3 13.37 47.39 -15.23
C THR A 3 13.95 46.26 -14.37
N SER A 4 13.69 46.32 -13.06
CA SER A 4 14.10 45.31 -12.09
C SER A 4 13.19 44.07 -12.22
N ARG A 5 13.72 42.98 -12.78
CA ARG A 5 13.10 41.63 -12.75
C ARG A 5 13.68 40.84 -11.58
N ARG A 6 13.02 40.85 -10.42
CA ARG A 6 13.33 39.92 -9.31
C ARG A 6 12.04 39.53 -8.59
N ALA A 7 11.35 38.51 -9.08
CA ALA A 7 10.27 37.87 -8.32
C ALA A 7 9.91 36.49 -8.91
N THR A 8 10.83 35.52 -8.90
CA THR A 8 10.45 34.12 -9.22
C THR A 8 11.47 33.12 -8.66
N ALA A 9 11.49 32.90 -7.33
CA ALA A 9 12.37 31.86 -6.77
C ALA A 9 11.81 31.14 -5.52
N CYS A 10 10.52 31.27 -5.18
CA CYS A 10 9.98 30.67 -3.95
C CYS A 10 9.02 29.48 -4.16
N LEU A 11 8.69 29.08 -5.39
CA LEU A 11 7.66 28.05 -5.64
C LEU A 11 8.16 26.60 -5.76
N ALA A 12 9.47 26.34 -5.73
CA ALA A 12 10.01 25.01 -6.04
C ALA A 12 10.09 24.04 -4.84
N LEU A 13 10.00 24.52 -3.60
CA LEU A 13 10.22 23.68 -2.40
C LEU A 13 8.99 22.86 -1.96
N ALA A 14 7.79 23.21 -2.39
CA ALA A 14 6.57 22.49 -1.99
C ALA A 14 6.34 21.16 -2.74
N ALA A 15 7.07 20.91 -3.84
CA ALA A 15 6.84 19.75 -4.70
C ALA A 15 7.57 18.47 -4.25
N LEU A 16 8.51 18.56 -3.30
CA LEU A 16 9.35 17.42 -2.88
C LEU A 16 8.73 16.59 -1.74
N ALA A 17 7.71 17.08 -1.06
CA ALA A 17 7.08 16.38 0.06
C ALA A 17 6.08 15.27 -0.38
N ALA A 18 5.76 15.18 -1.67
CA ALA A 18 4.75 14.24 -2.19
C ALA A 18 5.29 12.83 -2.51
N CYS A 19 6.58 12.54 -2.25
CA CYS A 19 7.18 11.25 -2.57
C CYS A 19 7.16 10.23 -1.42
N ALA A 20 6.74 10.61 -0.22
CA ALA A 20 6.58 9.68 0.88
C ALA A 20 5.23 8.97 0.78
N GLY A 21 5.23 7.64 0.75
CA GLY A 21 4.00 6.84 0.88
C GLY A 21 3.33 7.06 2.25
N PRO A 22 2.13 6.48 2.47
CA PRO A 22 1.48 6.62 3.77
C PRO A 22 2.32 5.97 4.87
N GLU A 23 2.39 6.62 6.02
CA GLU A 23 2.97 6.02 7.23
C GLU A 23 2.06 4.91 7.75
N VAL A 24 2.66 3.80 8.19
CA VAL A 24 1.98 2.64 8.77
C VAL A 24 2.81 2.12 9.94
N ASN A 25 2.17 1.47 10.90
CA ASN A 25 2.84 0.80 12.03
C ASN A 25 3.71 1.74 12.90
N VAL A 26 3.38 3.03 12.95
CA VAL A 26 3.99 4.05 13.81
C VAL A 26 2.92 4.75 14.66
N PRO A 27 3.27 5.41 15.79
CA PRO A 27 2.29 6.09 16.63
C PRO A 27 1.42 7.09 15.85
N GLY A 28 0.10 6.94 15.94
CA GLY A 28 -0.86 7.80 15.23
C GLY A 28 -1.20 7.36 13.80
N ALA A 29 -0.46 6.40 13.24
CA ALA A 29 -0.74 5.83 11.92
C ALA A 29 -1.57 4.54 12.01
N PRO A 30 -2.24 4.12 10.91
CA PRO A 30 -2.89 2.81 10.85
C PRO A 30 -1.89 1.67 11.09
N THR A 31 -2.32 0.66 11.82
CA THR A 31 -1.57 -0.60 11.93
C THR A 31 -2.01 -1.54 10.82
N VAL A 32 -1.06 -2.13 10.12
CA VAL A 32 -1.29 -3.05 9.01
C VAL A 32 -0.56 -4.35 9.29
N ARG A 33 -1.32 -5.45 9.33
CA ARG A 33 -0.79 -6.81 9.50
C ARG A 33 -1.13 -7.63 8.26
N HIS A 34 -0.32 -8.62 7.93
CA HIS A 34 -0.67 -9.57 6.88
C HIS A 34 -0.39 -11.01 7.30
N THR A 35 -1.16 -11.93 6.71
CA THR A 35 -0.94 -13.37 6.84
C THR A 35 -0.82 -14.01 5.47
N GLN A 36 0.03 -15.02 5.36
CA GLN A 36 0.24 -15.78 4.14
C GLN A 36 -0.91 -16.77 3.91
N SER A 37 -1.39 -16.85 2.67
CA SER A 37 -2.35 -17.85 2.21
C SER A 37 -1.63 -19.12 1.74
N THR A 38 -2.35 -20.24 1.71
CA THR A 38 -1.90 -21.48 1.06
C THR A 38 -1.86 -21.35 -0.47
N GLU A 39 -2.57 -20.39 -1.06
CA GLU A 39 -2.61 -20.20 -2.50
C GLU A 39 -1.35 -19.49 -3.02
N ARG A 40 -0.75 -20.08 -4.06
CA ARG A 40 0.43 -19.54 -4.75
C ARG A 40 0.03 -18.44 -5.75
N TYR A 41 0.96 -17.52 -5.97
CA TYR A 41 0.91 -16.51 -7.01
C TYR A 41 2.14 -16.65 -7.90
N GLY A 42 1.97 -17.25 -9.08
CA GLY A 42 3.09 -17.63 -9.93
C GLY A 42 4.05 -18.61 -9.24
N GLU A 43 5.33 -18.57 -9.62
CA GLU A 43 6.34 -19.47 -9.08
C GLU A 43 6.92 -18.98 -7.74
N GLU A 44 7.06 -17.66 -7.60
CA GLU A 44 7.81 -16.98 -6.53
C GLU A 44 6.95 -16.39 -5.40
N GLY A 45 5.62 -16.32 -5.60
CA GLY A 45 4.73 -15.59 -4.70
C GLY A 45 3.66 -16.46 -4.04
N ARG A 46 3.06 -15.90 -2.99
CA ARG A 46 1.80 -16.37 -2.39
C ARG A 46 0.86 -15.19 -2.19
N TRP A 47 -0.43 -15.48 -2.16
CA TRP A 47 -1.41 -14.48 -1.77
C TRP A 47 -1.29 -14.19 -0.27
N HIS A 48 -1.33 -12.91 0.11
CA HIS A 48 -1.40 -12.48 1.49
C HIS A 48 -2.70 -11.74 1.73
N LEU A 49 -3.26 -11.91 2.93
CA LEU A 49 -4.40 -11.13 3.38
C LEU A 49 -3.94 -10.05 4.34
N PHE A 50 -4.19 -8.80 3.98
CA PHE A 50 -3.86 -7.62 4.78
C PHE A 50 -5.06 -7.18 5.61
N PHE A 51 -4.80 -6.87 6.88
CA PHE A 51 -5.77 -6.39 7.86
C PHE A 51 -5.35 -5.00 8.34
N PHE A 52 -6.33 -4.09 8.42
CA PHE A 52 -6.08 -2.69 8.76
C PHE A 52 -6.75 -2.33 10.08
N GLN A 53 -5.98 -1.74 11.00
CA GLN A 53 -6.47 -1.24 12.28
C GLN A 53 -6.33 0.29 12.36
N PRO A 54 -7.35 1.01 12.85
CA PRO A 54 -8.67 0.50 13.26
C PRO A 54 -9.46 -0.07 12.06
N GLN A 55 -10.38 -0.98 12.34
CA GLN A 55 -11.20 -1.66 11.34
C GLN A 55 -12.28 -0.70 10.85
N GLN A 56 -12.04 -0.11 9.68
CA GLN A 56 -12.86 0.91 9.06
C GLN A 56 -12.91 0.62 7.56
N ALA A 57 -14.06 0.89 6.93
CA ALA A 57 -14.20 0.78 5.49
C ALA A 57 -13.23 1.76 4.80
N ARG A 58 -12.49 1.26 3.79
CA ARG A 58 -11.50 2.02 3.03
C ARG A 58 -11.63 1.72 1.55
N SER A 59 -11.37 2.74 0.72
CA SER A 59 -11.33 2.54 -0.72
C SER A 59 -10.26 1.52 -1.09
N LEU A 60 -10.42 0.83 -2.23
CA LEU A 60 -9.40 -0.10 -2.74
C LEU A 60 -8.04 0.59 -2.91
N SER A 61 -8.03 1.84 -3.36
CA SER A 61 -6.81 2.63 -3.54
C SER A 61 -6.09 2.88 -2.21
N ASP A 62 -6.82 3.22 -1.15
CA ASP A 62 -6.22 3.45 0.18
C ASP A 62 -5.67 2.15 0.76
N ARG A 63 -6.42 1.05 0.62
CA ARG A 63 -5.97 -0.26 1.08
C ARG A 63 -4.71 -0.70 0.35
N LEU A 64 -4.63 -0.50 -0.96
CA LEU A 64 -3.42 -0.76 -1.76
C LEU A 64 -2.23 0.08 -1.29
N ALA A 65 -2.42 1.38 -1.04
CA ALA A 65 -1.36 2.27 -0.60
C ALA A 65 -0.81 1.84 0.78
N LEU A 66 -1.70 1.56 1.74
CA LEU A 66 -1.33 1.10 3.08
C LEU A 66 -0.67 -0.27 3.07
N ALA A 67 -1.20 -1.23 2.30
CA ALA A 67 -0.64 -2.58 2.19
C ALA A 67 0.75 -2.56 1.55
N ARG A 68 0.95 -1.74 0.50
CA ARG A 68 2.26 -1.59 -0.12
C ARG A 68 3.26 -0.91 0.82
N ALA A 69 2.84 0.10 1.58
CA ALA A 69 3.69 0.71 2.59
C ALA A 69 4.10 -0.30 3.67
N ALA A 70 3.18 -1.15 4.12
CA ALA A 70 3.45 -2.19 5.10
C ALA A 70 4.42 -3.26 4.56
N ALA A 71 4.17 -3.76 3.35
CA ALA A 71 5.05 -4.73 2.70
C ALA A 71 6.46 -4.17 2.45
N ASN A 72 6.59 -2.89 2.11
CA ASN A 72 7.90 -2.24 1.94
C ASN A 72 8.66 -2.05 3.26
N ALA A 73 7.96 -2.03 4.39
CA ALA A 73 8.57 -1.94 5.72
C ALA A 73 8.96 -3.32 6.29
N ASP A 74 8.44 -4.41 5.71
CA ASP A 74 8.80 -5.78 6.07
C ASP A 74 10.07 -6.22 5.30
N PRO A 75 11.20 -6.48 5.97
CA PRO A 75 12.46 -6.82 5.30
C PRO A 75 12.45 -8.22 4.66
N ASP A 76 11.50 -9.08 5.01
CA ASP A 76 11.44 -10.46 4.54
C ASP A 76 10.43 -10.66 3.40
N CYS A 77 9.63 -9.64 3.10
CA CYS A 77 8.60 -9.69 2.06
C CYS A 77 8.81 -8.63 0.97
N ARG A 78 8.50 -9.00 -0.27
CA ARG A 78 8.52 -8.11 -1.44
C ARG A 78 7.16 -8.06 -2.10
N TRP A 79 6.66 -6.86 -2.40
CA TRP A 79 5.44 -6.67 -3.17
C TRP A 79 5.60 -7.18 -4.62
N ILE A 80 4.67 -8.03 -5.08
CA ILE A 80 4.63 -8.47 -6.48
C ILE A 80 3.69 -7.55 -7.28
N ARG A 81 4.16 -7.06 -8.42
CA ARG A 81 3.34 -6.21 -9.30
C ARG A 81 2.25 -7.07 -9.94
N THR A 82 1.02 -6.81 -9.55
CA THR A 82 -0.18 -7.56 -9.98
C THR A 82 -1.22 -6.58 -10.53
N PRO A 83 -1.97 -6.96 -11.57
CA PRO A 83 -3.08 -6.17 -12.07
C PRO A 83 -4.08 -5.81 -10.95
N ARG A 84 -4.61 -4.58 -10.99
CA ARG A 84 -5.49 -4.07 -9.93
C ARG A 84 -6.81 -4.83 -9.86
N ASP A 85 -7.37 -5.16 -11.02
CA ASP A 85 -8.58 -5.96 -11.18
C ASP A 85 -8.42 -7.37 -10.61
N GLU A 86 -7.24 -7.98 -10.76
CA GLU A 86 -6.95 -9.28 -10.14
C GLU A 86 -6.94 -9.18 -8.61
N ILE A 87 -6.29 -8.15 -8.05
CA ILE A 87 -6.31 -7.86 -6.60
C ILE A 87 -7.74 -7.63 -6.11
N GLU A 88 -8.54 -6.88 -6.87
CA GLU A 88 -9.93 -6.57 -6.54
C GLU A 88 -10.79 -7.84 -6.53
N ALA A 89 -10.71 -8.65 -7.59
CA ALA A 89 -11.41 -9.92 -7.69
C ALA A 89 -11.04 -10.87 -6.54
N ARG A 90 -9.74 -10.96 -6.23
CA ARG A 90 -9.24 -11.79 -5.14
C ARG A 90 -9.67 -11.30 -3.76
N THR A 91 -9.75 -9.98 -3.59
CA THR A 91 -10.24 -9.37 -2.35
C THR A 91 -11.74 -9.60 -2.18
N ALA A 92 -12.52 -9.48 -3.25
CA ALA A 92 -13.96 -9.76 -3.23
C ALA A 92 -14.24 -11.24 -2.89
N ALA A 93 -13.36 -12.16 -3.30
CA ALA A 93 -13.47 -13.58 -2.97
C ALA A 93 -13.33 -13.90 -1.45
N GLN A 94 -12.89 -12.94 -0.62
CA GLN A 94 -12.88 -13.10 0.84
C GLN A 94 -14.27 -12.96 1.47
N GLY A 95 -15.27 -12.56 0.69
CA GLY A 95 -16.64 -12.34 1.13
C GLY A 95 -17.00 -10.85 1.10
N ALA A 96 -18.22 -10.55 0.63
CA ALA A 96 -18.67 -9.17 0.41
C ALA A 96 -18.60 -8.30 1.68
N GLN A 97 -18.88 -8.86 2.86
CA GLN A 97 -18.79 -8.10 4.12
C GLN A 97 -17.35 -7.68 4.49
N TRP A 98 -16.32 -8.30 3.89
CA TRP A 98 -14.93 -8.04 4.22
C TRP A 98 -14.20 -7.19 3.17
N SER A 99 -14.78 -7.03 1.97
CA SER A 99 -14.08 -6.48 0.82
C SER A 99 -13.49 -5.07 1.04
N ASP A 100 -14.09 -4.28 1.92
CA ASP A 100 -13.64 -2.91 2.23
C ASP A 100 -12.80 -2.82 3.52
N LEU A 101 -12.61 -3.95 4.19
CA LEU A 101 -11.93 -4.09 5.48
C LEU A 101 -10.61 -4.87 5.37
N VAL A 102 -10.44 -5.64 4.30
CA VAL A 102 -9.23 -6.42 4.03
C VAL A 102 -8.73 -6.15 2.61
N LEU A 103 -7.53 -6.62 2.30
CA LEU A 103 -6.99 -6.61 0.94
C LEU A 103 -6.23 -7.92 0.70
N ALA A 104 -6.52 -8.60 -0.41
CA ALA A 104 -5.71 -9.72 -0.86
C ALA A 104 -4.69 -9.23 -1.89
N ALA A 105 -3.40 -9.39 -1.63
CA ALA A 105 -2.34 -9.03 -2.58
C ALA A 105 -1.16 -10.01 -2.48
N PRO A 106 -0.45 -10.27 -3.59
CA PRO A 106 0.62 -11.26 -3.58
C PRO A 106 1.95 -10.66 -3.14
N LEU A 107 2.65 -11.40 -2.29
CA LEU A 107 4.01 -11.11 -1.85
C LEU A 107 4.93 -12.29 -2.18
N ALA A 108 6.19 -11.98 -2.44
CA ALA A 108 7.28 -12.95 -2.38
C ALA A 108 7.99 -12.76 -1.04
N CYS A 109 7.75 -13.66 -0.10
CA CYS A 109 8.42 -13.64 1.21
C CYS A 109 9.49 -14.72 1.29
N ARG A 110 10.55 -14.47 2.05
CA ARG A 110 11.49 -15.52 2.43
C ARG A 110 10.73 -16.55 3.27
N ASP A 111 10.91 -17.83 2.97
CA ASP A 111 10.37 -18.89 3.81
C ASP A 111 11.00 -18.73 5.22
N THR A 112 10.20 -18.28 6.19
CA THR A 112 10.58 -18.23 7.60
C THR A 112 10.58 -19.61 8.22
#